data_AF-A0A1D2MS88-F1
#
_entry.id   AF-A0A1D2MS88-F1
#
_cell.length_a   1.000
_cell.length_b   1.000
_cell.length_c   1.000
_cell.angle_alpha   90.00
_cell.angle_beta   90.00
_cell.angle_gamma   90.00
#
_symmetry.space_group_name_H-M   'P 1'
#
loop_
_entity.id
_entity.type
_entity.pdbx_description
1 polymer ?
#
loop_
_entity_poly.entity_id
_entity_poly.type
_entity_poly.pdbx_seq_one_letter_code
_entity_poly.pdbx_strand_id
1 'polypeptide(L)'
;MARTKQTARKSTGGKPPRPRLVTKAARKTALPAGGVKKPHRYRPGTVALREIRRYQQSTELLLRKLPFQRLVREIAMDFKTDLRFQSSSVMALQEASEAYMIGLLEDTNLCAIHAEGHPISQTHPWRTNLNNDRTLTSSHNPTALLRATTVFKEQTIHYK
;
A
#
# COMPACT_ATOMS: atom_id res chain seq x y z
N MET A 1 -1.64 60.93 -17.39
CA MET A 1 -0.84 60.00 -16.55
C MET A 1 -1.77 58.99 -15.89
N ALA A 2 -1.69 57.71 -16.24
CA ALA A 2 -1.90 56.56 -15.34
C ALA A 2 -1.56 55.28 -16.12
N ARG A 3 -0.56 54.55 -15.61
CA ARG A 3 0.19 53.47 -16.26
C ARG A 3 -0.54 52.14 -16.10
N THR A 4 -0.99 51.54 -17.20
CA THR A 4 -1.45 50.14 -17.24
C THR A 4 -0.24 49.20 -17.12
N LYS A 5 -0.15 48.45 -16.02
CA LYS A 5 0.85 47.38 -15.85
C LYS A 5 0.36 46.12 -16.59
N GLN A 6 0.68 46.00 -17.87
CA GLN A 6 0.76 44.69 -18.52
C GLN A 6 2.10 44.05 -18.10
N THR A 7 2.06 43.01 -17.28
CA THR A 7 3.20 42.09 -17.17
C THR A 7 3.03 41.03 -18.24
N ALA A 8 3.88 41.09 -19.27
CA ALA A 8 4.01 40.01 -20.23
C ALA A 8 4.44 38.73 -19.50
N ARG A 9 3.55 37.75 -19.37
CA ARG A 9 3.94 36.37 -19.08
C ARG A 9 4.50 35.80 -20.38
N LYS A 10 5.80 35.53 -20.42
CA LYS A 10 6.42 34.75 -21.51
C LYS A 10 5.80 33.35 -21.52
N SER A 11 4.92 33.12 -22.47
CA SER A 11 4.60 31.80 -23.03
C SER A 11 5.51 31.55 -24.24
N THR A 12 5.70 30.27 -24.58
CA THR A 12 6.64 29.70 -25.59
C THR A 12 8.08 29.58 -25.08
N GLY A 13 8.79 28.48 -25.24
CA GLY A 13 8.58 27.26 -26.01
C GLY A 13 9.74 26.31 -25.69
N GLY A 14 9.67 25.08 -26.18
CA GLY A 14 10.54 23.97 -25.78
C GLY A 14 12.04 24.19 -25.91
N LYS A 15 12.79 23.31 -25.24
CA LYS A 15 14.25 23.20 -25.27
C LYS A 15 14.78 23.26 -26.71
N PRO A 16 15.86 24.01 -27.00
CA PRO A 16 16.52 24.00 -28.31
C PRO A 16 17.18 22.63 -28.59
N PRO A 17 17.32 22.23 -29.87
CA PRO A 17 17.89 20.93 -30.24
C PRO A 17 19.38 20.91 -29.88
N ARG A 18 19.81 19.87 -29.15
CA ARG A 18 21.18 19.70 -28.66
C ARG A 18 22.15 19.39 -29.83
N PRO A 19 23.36 19.98 -29.86
CA PRO A 19 24.42 19.47 -30.71
C PRO A 19 24.91 18.11 -30.15
N ARG A 20 25.05 17.12 -31.05
CA ARG A 20 25.65 15.82 -30.73
C ARG A 20 27.16 16.00 -30.59
N LEU A 21 27.64 16.02 -29.36
CA LEU A 21 29.05 15.78 -29.03
C LEU A 21 29.12 14.81 -27.85
N VAL A 22 29.64 13.61 -28.15
CA VAL A 22 29.95 12.57 -27.19
C VAL A 22 30.96 13.13 -26.21
N THR A 23 30.54 13.37 -24.97
CA THR A 23 31.46 13.64 -23.87
C THR A 23 31.03 12.87 -22.62
N LYS A 24 32.00 12.09 -22.15
CA LYS A 24 32.03 11.23 -20.98
C LYS A 24 31.40 11.92 -19.76
N ALA A 25 30.47 11.23 -19.10
CA ALA A 25 29.73 11.75 -17.95
C ALA A 25 30.64 11.98 -16.74
N ALA A 26 31.20 13.17 -16.60
CA ALA A 26 31.61 13.72 -15.31
C ALA A 26 30.38 14.44 -14.72
N ARG A 27 29.57 13.70 -13.94
CA ARG A 27 28.42 14.27 -13.25
C ARG A 27 28.93 15.24 -12.18
N LYS A 28 28.67 16.54 -12.40
CA LYS A 28 29.01 17.67 -11.53
C LYS A 28 28.84 17.35 -10.03
N THR A 29 29.94 17.18 -9.31
CA THR A 29 30.00 17.34 -7.86
C THR A 29 30.70 18.66 -7.55
N ALA A 30 29.92 19.73 -7.43
CA ALA A 30 30.23 20.93 -6.63
C ALA A 30 29.15 21.99 -6.88
N LEU A 31 28.14 22.02 -6.01
CA LEU A 31 27.33 23.21 -5.73
C LEU A 31 27.68 23.65 -4.29
N PRO A 32 27.63 24.96 -3.98
CA PRO A 32 28.34 25.58 -2.86
C PRO A 32 27.89 24.99 -1.53
N ALA A 33 28.81 24.96 -0.57
CA ALA A 33 28.62 24.49 0.80
C ALA A 33 27.42 25.17 1.48
N GLY A 34 26.24 24.60 1.29
CA GLY A 34 25.02 24.86 2.04
C GLY A 34 24.52 23.49 2.49
N GLY A 35 24.41 23.33 3.81
CA GLY A 35 24.27 22.04 4.50
C GLY A 35 23.42 21.00 3.76
N VAL A 36 23.94 19.76 3.73
CA VAL A 36 23.25 18.61 3.14
C VAL A 36 21.79 18.61 3.61
N LYS A 37 20.85 18.76 2.66
CA LYS A 37 19.42 18.68 2.97
C LYS A 37 19.19 17.35 3.68
N LYS A 38 18.67 17.41 4.91
CA LYS A 38 18.35 16.21 5.69
C LYS A 38 17.51 15.25 4.84
N PRO A 39 17.81 13.95 4.84
CA PRO A 39 17.00 12.98 4.10
C PRO A 39 15.55 13.10 4.58
N HIS A 40 14.63 13.20 3.61
CA HIS A 40 13.21 13.36 3.91
C HIS A 40 12.71 12.12 4.67
N ARG A 41 12.20 12.32 5.88
CA ARG A 41 11.58 11.28 6.71
C ARG A 41 10.08 11.51 6.77
N TYR A 42 9.31 10.48 6.43
CA TYR A 42 7.85 10.50 6.59
C TYR A 42 7.46 10.55 8.08
N ARG A 43 6.31 11.18 8.36
CA ARG A 43 5.72 11.15 9.70
C ARG A 43 5.33 9.70 10.06
N PRO A 44 5.37 9.31 11.35
CA PRO A 44 4.84 8.01 11.77
C PRO A 44 3.41 7.84 11.26
N GLY A 45 3.04 6.61 10.90
CA GLY A 45 1.73 6.29 10.31
C GLY A 45 1.58 6.60 8.82
N THR A 46 2.36 7.52 8.24
CA THR A 46 2.22 7.90 6.81
C THR A 46 2.57 6.75 5.86
N VAL A 47 3.63 5.99 6.18
CA VAL A 47 4.04 4.85 5.36
C VAL A 47 3.07 3.68 5.52
N ALA A 48 2.68 3.38 6.77
CA ALA A 48 1.71 2.33 7.08
C ALA A 48 0.37 2.54 6.35
N LEU A 49 -0.16 3.76 6.34
CA LEU A 49 -1.36 4.12 5.58
C LEU A 49 -1.27 3.86 4.09
N ARG A 50 -0.11 4.20 3.52
CA ARG A 50 0.13 4.02 2.10
C ARG A 50 0.21 2.54 1.75
N GLU A 51 0.82 1.74 2.62
CA GLU A 51 0.90 0.29 2.49
C GLU A 51 -0.47 -0.37 2.63
N ILE A 52 -1.27 0.01 3.63
CA ILE A 52 -2.66 -0.47 3.80
C ILE A 52 -3.47 -0.25 2.52
N ARG A 53 -3.45 0.98 1.98
CA ARG A 53 -4.18 1.30 0.74
C ARG A 53 -3.66 0.51 -0.45
N ARG A 54 -2.35 0.32 -0.56
CA ARG A 54 -1.75 -0.47 -1.62
C ARG A 54 -2.22 -1.92 -1.54
N TYR A 55 -2.11 -2.55 -0.36
CA TYR A 55 -2.41 -3.97 -0.19
C TYR A 55 -3.91 -4.26 -0.27
N GLN A 56 -4.77 -3.33 0.14
CA GLN A 56 -6.23 -3.45 -0.07
C GLN A 56 -6.63 -3.33 -1.55
N GLN A 57 -5.79 -2.72 -2.39
CA GLN A 57 -6.06 -2.60 -3.82
C GLN A 57 -5.54 -3.79 -4.63
N SER A 58 -4.55 -4.50 -4.12
CA SER A 58 -3.94 -5.67 -4.75
C SER A 58 -4.48 -6.97 -4.20
N THR A 59 -4.40 -8.03 -5.00
CA THR A 59 -4.66 -9.42 -4.56
C THR A 59 -3.38 -10.25 -4.56
N GLU A 60 -2.23 -9.60 -4.38
CA GLU A 60 -0.94 -10.30 -4.36
C GLU A 60 -0.75 -11.06 -3.04
N LEU A 61 -0.25 -12.29 -3.12
CA LEU A 61 0.15 -13.05 -1.94
C LEU A 61 1.36 -12.39 -1.27
N LEU A 62 1.27 -12.19 0.04
CA LEU A 62 2.26 -11.46 0.82
C LEU A 62 3.34 -12.38 1.40
N LEU A 63 3.04 -13.66 1.60
CA LEU A 63 4.04 -14.62 2.05
C LEU A 63 4.91 -15.10 0.88
N ARG A 64 6.21 -15.24 1.16
CA ARG A 64 7.15 -15.80 0.19
C ARG A 64 6.82 -17.29 -0.05
N LYS A 65 6.68 -17.65 -1.33
CA LYS A 65 6.27 -19.00 -1.76
C LYS A 65 7.19 -20.13 -1.25
N LEU A 66 8.52 -19.97 -1.36
CA LEU A 66 9.46 -21.04 -1.01
C LEU A 66 9.48 -21.35 0.50
N PRO A 67 9.57 -20.36 1.42
CA PRO A 67 9.41 -20.60 2.85
C PRO A 67 8.07 -21.24 3.23
N PHE A 68 6.96 -20.74 2.67
CA PHE A 68 5.64 -21.30 2.94
C PHE A 68 5.53 -22.77 2.48
N GLN A 69 6.04 -23.09 1.29
CA GLN A 69 6.07 -24.46 0.79
C GLN A 69 6.90 -25.39 1.70
N ARG A 70 8.03 -24.91 2.24
CA ARG A 70 8.85 -25.70 3.17
C ARG A 70 8.08 -26.00 4.45
N LEU A 71 7.41 -24.98 5.01
CA LEU A 71 6.57 -25.13 6.20
C LEU A 71 5.43 -26.14 5.98
N VAL A 72 4.73 -26.07 4.85
CA VAL A 72 3.66 -27.02 4.52
C VAL A 72 4.19 -28.46 4.48
N ARG A 73 5.38 -28.67 3.92
CA ARG A 73 6.00 -30.01 3.84
C ARG A 73 6.51 -30.50 5.18
N GLU A 74 7.06 -29.61 6.00
CA GLU A 74 7.50 -29.90 7.37
C GLU A 74 6.32 -30.41 8.20
N ILE A 75 5.23 -29.64 8.26
CA ILE A 75 4.01 -30.01 9.00
C ILE A 75 3.42 -31.33 8.46
N ALA A 76 3.36 -31.50 7.15
CA ALA A 76 2.77 -32.70 6.56
C ALA A 76 3.58 -33.98 6.84
N MET A 77 4.89 -33.85 7.01
CA MET A 77 5.79 -34.97 7.29
C MET A 77 5.50 -35.61 8.65
N ASP A 78 5.01 -34.83 9.62
CA ASP A 78 4.62 -35.32 10.96
C ASP A 78 3.39 -36.24 10.91
N PHE A 79 2.55 -36.13 9.86
CA PHE A 79 1.35 -36.95 9.71
C PHE A 79 1.57 -38.16 8.82
N LYS A 80 2.29 -37.99 7.70
CA LYS A 80 2.56 -39.07 6.76
C LYS A 80 3.84 -38.79 5.97
N THR A 81 4.75 -39.75 6.02
CA THR A 81 5.98 -39.72 5.21
C THR A 81 5.65 -39.91 3.72
N ASP A 82 6.50 -39.36 2.85
CA ASP A 82 6.45 -39.50 1.38
C ASP A 82 5.21 -38.90 0.67
N LEU A 83 4.60 -37.87 1.27
CA LEU A 83 3.54 -37.10 0.61
C LEU A 83 4.06 -36.26 -0.57
N ARG A 84 3.41 -36.42 -1.72
CA ARG A 84 3.63 -35.59 -2.91
C ARG A 84 2.55 -34.52 -3.00
N PHE A 85 2.99 -33.27 -3.10
CA PHE A 85 2.11 -32.12 -3.25
C PHE A 85 2.02 -31.68 -4.71
N GLN A 86 0.80 -31.43 -5.18
CA GLN A 86 0.57 -30.70 -6.41
C GLN A 86 0.94 -29.23 -6.21
N SER A 87 1.40 -28.54 -7.25
CA SER A 87 1.71 -27.10 -7.16
C SER A 87 0.47 -26.26 -6.80
N SER A 88 -0.69 -26.60 -7.36
CA SER A 88 -1.96 -25.92 -7.07
C SER A 88 -2.43 -26.12 -5.63
N SER A 89 -2.18 -27.28 -5.00
CA SER A 89 -2.62 -27.51 -3.63
C SER A 89 -1.82 -26.66 -2.64
N VAL A 90 -0.52 -26.48 -2.86
CA VAL A 90 0.30 -25.58 -2.04
C VAL A 90 -0.15 -24.12 -2.19
N MET A 91 -0.51 -23.70 -3.41
CA MET A 91 -1.05 -22.36 -3.66
C MET A 91 -2.40 -22.16 -2.97
N ALA A 92 -3.31 -23.13 -3.05
CA ALA A 92 -4.60 -23.06 -2.38
C ALA A 92 -4.47 -22.99 -0.85
N LEU A 93 -3.55 -23.77 -0.27
CA LEU A 93 -3.22 -23.68 1.16
C LEU A 93 -2.70 -22.29 1.53
N GLN A 94 -1.88 -21.67 0.68
CA GLN A 94 -1.37 -20.33 0.91
C GLN A 94 -2.48 -19.28 0.86
N GLU A 95 -3.32 -19.32 -0.17
CA GLU A 95 -4.47 -18.41 -0.31
C GLU A 95 -5.40 -18.50 0.88
N ALA A 96 -5.76 -19.71 1.32
CA ALA A 96 -6.62 -19.92 2.47
C ALA A 96 -5.98 -19.42 3.78
N SER A 97 -4.67 -19.68 3.97
CA SER A 97 -3.95 -19.25 5.17
C SER A 97 -3.84 -17.73 5.28
N GLU A 98 -3.50 -17.06 4.17
CA GLU A 98 -3.42 -15.59 4.14
C GLU A 98 -4.79 -14.95 4.33
N ALA A 99 -5.84 -15.47 3.68
CA ALA A 99 -7.20 -14.99 3.88
C ALA A 99 -7.67 -15.14 5.34
N TYR A 100 -7.36 -16.27 5.98
CA TYR A 100 -7.67 -16.49 7.38
C TYR A 100 -6.97 -15.48 8.31
N MET A 101 -5.67 -15.25 8.10
CA MET A 101 -4.91 -14.29 8.90
C MET A 101 -5.40 -12.85 8.70
N ILE A 102 -5.77 -12.47 7.47
CA ILE A 102 -6.34 -11.14 7.20
C ILE A 102 -7.66 -10.96 7.97
N GLY A 103 -8.58 -11.93 7.92
CA GLY A 103 -9.83 -11.87 8.68
C GLY A 103 -9.62 -11.77 10.19
N LEU A 104 -8.69 -12.55 10.74
CA LEU A 104 -8.33 -12.46 12.16
C LEU A 104 -7.78 -11.08 12.55
N LEU A 105 -6.97 -10.47 11.68
CA LEU A 105 -6.41 -9.13 11.90
C LEU A 105 -7.47 -8.03 11.79
N GLU A 106 -8.48 -8.18 10.93
CA GLU A 106 -9.62 -7.27 10.85
C GLU A 106 -10.44 -7.27 12.16
N ASP A 107 -10.72 -8.46 12.70
CA ASP A 107 -11.42 -8.60 13.99
C ASP A 107 -10.57 -8.07 15.15
N THR A 108 -9.26 -8.37 15.16
CA THR A 108 -8.33 -7.83 16.17
C THR A 108 -8.31 -6.31 16.14
N ASN A 109 -8.34 -5.71 14.94
CA ASN A 109 -8.40 -4.26 14.78
C ASN A 109 -9.72 -3.67 15.31
N LEU A 110 -10.86 -4.35 15.13
CA LEU A 110 -12.13 -3.95 15.77
C LEU A 110 -12.03 -3.96 17.29
N CYS A 111 -11.45 -5.02 17.85
CA CYS A 111 -11.25 -5.12 19.29
C CYS A 111 -10.32 -4.02 19.82
N ALA A 112 -9.27 -3.67 19.08
CA ALA A 112 -8.37 -2.58 19.45
C ALA A 112 -9.09 -1.23 19.47
N ILE A 113 -9.85 -0.91 18.40
CA ILE A 113 -10.65 0.32 18.31
C ILE A 113 -11.69 0.38 19.44
N HIS A 114 -12.32 -0.77 19.75
CA HIS A 114 -13.28 -0.89 20.85
C HIS A 114 -12.64 -0.55 22.20
N ALA A 115 -11.47 -1.13 22.49
CA ALA A 115 -10.75 -0.92 23.73
C ALA A 115 -10.24 0.53 23.88
N GLU A 116 -9.92 1.18 22.78
CA GLU A 116 -9.53 2.60 22.74
C GLU A 116 -10.73 3.57 22.94
N GLY A 117 -11.94 3.06 23.18
CA GLY A 117 -13.12 3.87 23.49
C GLY A 117 -13.70 4.63 22.29
N HIS A 118 -13.28 4.29 21.07
CA HIS A 118 -13.87 4.87 19.86
C HIS A 118 -15.24 4.22 19.62
N PRO A 119 -16.34 4.99 19.56
CA PRO A 119 -17.67 4.43 19.41
C PRO A 119 -17.79 3.69 18.06
N ILE A 120 -18.10 2.40 18.14
CA ILE A 120 -18.51 1.57 17.00
C ILE A 120 -19.96 1.93 16.63
N SER A 121 -20.25 3.21 16.35
CA SER A 121 -21.57 3.58 15.85
C SER A 121 -21.71 3.00 14.44
N GLN A 122 -22.80 2.27 14.22
CA GLN A 122 -23.19 1.60 12.99
C GLN A 122 -22.70 2.37 11.74
N THR A 123 -21.90 1.70 10.91
CA THR A 123 -21.11 2.25 9.79
C THR A 123 -19.73 2.82 10.17
N HIS A 124 -18.82 1.93 10.55
CA HIS A 124 -17.42 2.18 10.19
C HIS A 124 -17.31 2.09 8.66
N PRO A 125 -16.80 3.11 7.96
CA PRO A 125 -16.73 3.12 6.49
C PRO A 125 -15.93 1.96 5.91
N TRP A 126 -15.01 1.39 6.69
CA TRP A 126 -14.26 0.20 6.30
C TRP A 126 -15.08 -1.09 6.43
N ARG A 127 -16.08 -1.14 7.33
CA ARG A 127 -16.91 -2.33 7.61
C ARG A 127 -18.18 -2.41 6.74
N THR A 128 -18.69 -1.30 6.20
CA THR A 128 -19.84 -1.32 5.26
C THR A 128 -19.50 -1.90 3.88
N ASN A 129 -18.23 -2.23 3.62
CA ASN A 129 -17.80 -2.89 2.38
C ASN A 129 -17.52 -4.39 2.52
N LEU A 130 -17.59 -4.96 3.73
CA LEU A 130 -17.35 -6.41 3.93
C LEU A 130 -18.62 -7.26 3.89
N ASN A 131 -19.80 -6.65 4.10
CA ASN A 131 -21.07 -7.40 4.20
C ASN A 131 -21.90 -7.45 2.90
N ASN A 132 -21.52 -6.75 1.83
CA ASN A 132 -22.27 -6.78 0.57
C ASN A 132 -21.88 -7.91 -0.40
N ASP A 133 -20.82 -8.68 -0.10
CA ASP A 133 -20.32 -9.73 -1.01
C ASP A 133 -20.79 -11.15 -0.69
N ARG A 134 -21.71 -11.35 0.27
CA ARG A 134 -22.32 -12.68 0.48
C ARG A 134 -23.44 -13.03 -0.50
N THR A 135 -23.86 -12.11 -1.38
CA THR A 135 -24.95 -12.36 -2.33
C THR A 135 -24.61 -11.95 -3.76
N LEU A 136 -23.47 -12.36 -4.32
CA LEU A 136 -23.26 -12.30 -5.77
C LEU A 136 -22.51 -13.55 -6.26
N THR A 137 -23.29 -14.62 -6.43
CA THR A 137 -23.06 -15.53 -7.56
C THR A 137 -23.04 -14.72 -8.85
N SER A 138 -22.02 -14.91 -9.69
CA SER A 138 -21.95 -14.45 -11.07
C SER A 138 -21.99 -12.93 -11.29
N SER A 139 -20.82 -12.33 -11.51
CA SER A 139 -20.55 -11.48 -12.70
C SER A 139 -19.30 -10.62 -12.48
N HIS A 140 -18.43 -10.63 -13.48
CA HIS A 140 -17.25 -9.81 -13.61
C HIS A 140 -17.57 -8.30 -13.52
N ASN A 141 -16.98 -7.54 -12.59
CA ASN A 141 -16.43 -6.19 -12.85
C ASN A 141 -15.64 -5.59 -11.66
N PRO A 142 -14.48 -4.91 -11.89
CA PRO A 142 -13.62 -4.38 -10.84
C PRO A 142 -13.76 -2.85 -10.72
N THR A 143 -14.70 -2.34 -9.91
CA THR A 143 -14.87 -0.88 -9.78
C THR A 143 -15.51 -0.44 -8.45
N ALA A 144 -14.91 -0.79 -7.31
CA ALA A 144 -15.41 -0.34 -5.99
C ALA A 144 -14.32 0.11 -5.01
N LEU A 145 -13.12 0.45 -5.49
CA LEU A 145 -11.97 0.81 -4.63
C LEU A 145 -11.62 2.30 -4.72
N LEU A 146 -12.54 3.17 -4.31
CA LEU A 146 -12.25 4.59 -4.12
C LEU A 146 -13.00 5.11 -2.90
N ARG A 147 -12.22 5.45 -1.85
CA ARG A 147 -12.50 6.39 -0.72
C ARG A 147 -12.46 5.79 0.69
N ALA A 148 -11.29 5.33 1.12
CA ALA A 148 -10.97 5.10 2.54
C ALA A 148 -9.77 5.97 2.98
N THR A 149 -9.94 7.30 3.05
CA THR A 149 -8.81 8.22 3.33
C THR A 149 -8.94 9.13 4.55
N THR A 150 -9.94 8.98 5.41
CA THR A 150 -10.19 9.98 6.49
C THR A 150 -9.83 9.56 7.91
N VAL A 151 -9.74 8.27 8.28
CA VAL A 151 -9.66 7.89 9.71
C VAL A 151 -8.24 7.85 10.28
N PHE A 152 -7.21 7.66 9.47
CA PHE A 152 -5.83 7.66 9.97
C PHE A 152 -5.24 9.08 10.12
N LYS A 153 -6.06 10.11 9.88
CA LYS A 153 -5.69 11.52 10.08
C LYS A 153 -5.77 11.92 11.56
N GLU A 154 -6.49 11.17 12.40
CA GLU A 154 -6.74 11.53 13.81
C GLU A 154 -5.89 10.73 14.81
N GLN A 155 -5.54 9.47 14.53
CA GLN A 155 -4.74 8.65 15.46
C GLN A 155 -3.27 9.06 15.62
N THR A 156 -2.74 10.01 14.84
CA THR A 156 -1.35 10.52 15.01
C THR A 156 -1.28 11.89 15.68
N ILE A 157 -2.40 12.52 16.03
CA ILE A 157 -2.41 13.84 16.68
C ILE A 157 -2.33 13.72 18.22
N HIS A 158 -2.68 12.56 18.80
CA HIS A 158 -2.64 12.35 20.26
C HIS A 158 -1.37 11.69 20.81
N TYR A 159 -0.35 11.43 19.98
CA TYR A 159 0.98 11.04 20.46
C TYR A 159 1.91 12.26 20.56
N LYS A 160 1.55 13.18 21.47
CA LYS A 160 2.44 14.06 22.22
C LYS A 160 1.71 14.66 23.42
#